data_AF-A0AAV6CLV1-F1
#
_entry.id   AF-A0AAV6CLV1-F1
#
_cell.length_a   1.000
_cell.length_b   1.000
_cell.length_c   1.000
_cell.angle_alpha   90.00
_cell.angle_beta   90.00
_cell.angle_gamma   90.00
#
_symmetry.space_group_name_H-M   'P 1'
#
loop_
_entity.id
_entity.type
_entity.pdbx_description
1 polymer ?
#
loop_
_entity_poly.entity_id
_entity_poly.type
_entity_poly.pdbx_seq_one_letter_code
_entity_poly.pdbx_strand_id
1 'polypeptide(L)'
;MALNTLKSNVGSLDIALYQLASGRATLYSAILEGSAVQLNTNDNPFLKTTSTQLDEALHNLYRSGSMDQIPGVLITRGCLRYLSDARIGADSAQSDFEEALEIARRGPIKLFVADIHLRRARLFAGTEEYPWQTAAADLETAEKIINDCAYHRRDEELADAKSAILGF
;
A
#
# COMPACT_ATOMS: atom_id res chain seq x y z
N MET A 1 -25.40 -15.77 3.64
CA MET A 1 -25.38 -16.95 2.75
C MET A 1 -25.35 -16.53 1.26
N ALA A 2 -24.53 -15.53 0.88
CA ALA A 2 -24.48 -15.00 -0.49
C ALA A 2 -23.06 -14.95 -1.11
N LEU A 3 -22.01 -15.22 -0.32
CA LEU A 3 -20.61 -15.20 -0.78
C LEU A 3 -20.13 -16.52 -1.40
N ASN A 4 -20.87 -17.63 -1.24
CA ASN A 4 -20.44 -18.94 -1.75
C ASN A 4 -20.76 -19.15 -3.24
N THR A 5 -21.68 -18.38 -3.83
CA THR A 5 -22.15 -18.60 -5.21
C THR A 5 -21.35 -17.81 -6.26
N LEU A 6 -20.51 -16.86 -5.85
CA LEU A 6 -19.62 -16.11 -6.75
C LEU A 6 -18.27 -16.80 -7.00
N LYS A 7 -17.94 -17.85 -6.23
CA LYS A 7 -16.65 -18.56 -6.36
C LYS A 7 -16.55 -19.48 -7.58
N SER A 8 -17.66 -19.77 -8.28
CA SER A 8 -17.66 -20.78 -9.35
C SER A 8 -17.50 -20.23 -10.77
N ASN A 9 -17.40 -18.91 -10.98
CA ASN A 9 -17.25 -18.35 -12.33
C ASN A 9 -16.50 -17.00 -12.44
N VAL A 10 -15.91 -16.51 -11.34
CA VAL A 10 -15.14 -15.25 -11.32
C VAL A 10 -13.66 -15.60 -11.30
N GLY A 11 -12.87 -15.02 -12.21
CA GLY A 11 -11.45 -15.32 -12.33
C GLY A 11 -10.68 -14.97 -11.05
N SER A 12 -9.62 -15.72 -10.73
CA SER A 12 -8.79 -15.44 -9.54
C SER A 12 -8.24 -14.02 -9.52
N LEU A 13 -8.02 -13.43 -10.70
CA LEU A 13 -7.64 -12.03 -10.86
C LEU A 13 -8.77 -11.07 -10.44
N ASP A 14 -10.00 -11.31 -10.90
CA ASP A 14 -11.16 -10.45 -10.58
C ASP A 14 -11.44 -10.43 -9.07
N ILE A 15 -11.32 -11.60 -8.41
CA ILE A 15 -11.44 -11.71 -6.95
C ILE A 15 -10.36 -10.89 -6.26
N ALA A 16 -9.10 -10.99 -6.71
CA ALA A 16 -7.99 -10.25 -6.13
C ALA A 16 -8.15 -8.73 -6.31
N LEU A 17 -8.61 -8.27 -7.48
CA LEU A 17 -8.88 -6.85 -7.74
C LEU A 17 -10.03 -6.32 -6.88
N TYR A 18 -11.09 -7.11 -6.70
CA TYR A 18 -12.18 -6.77 -5.78
C TYR A 18 -11.68 -6.65 -4.33
N GLN A 19 -10.88 -7.61 -3.87
CA GLN A 19 -10.29 -7.59 -2.53
C GLN A 19 -9.36 -6.37 -2.33
N LEU A 20 -8.55 -6.02 -3.33
CA LEU A 20 -7.73 -4.81 -3.31
C LEU A 20 -8.59 -3.54 -3.20
N ALA A 21 -9.61 -3.40 -4.04
CA ALA A 21 -10.48 -2.23 -4.03
C ALA A 21 -11.21 -2.09 -2.68
N SER A 22 -11.75 -3.20 -2.17
CA SER A 22 -12.41 -3.24 -0.85
C SER A 22 -11.44 -2.89 0.27
N GLY A 23 -10.23 -3.44 0.26
CA GLY A 23 -9.24 -3.17 1.31
C GLY A 23 -8.79 -1.71 1.34
N ARG A 24 -8.63 -1.08 0.17
CA ARG A 24 -8.35 0.35 0.08
C ARG A 24 -9.49 1.21 0.64
N ALA A 25 -10.74 0.87 0.30
CA ALA A 25 -11.90 1.59 0.82
C ALA A 25 -11.98 1.51 2.35
N THR A 26 -11.81 0.32 2.94
CA THR A 26 -11.79 0.14 4.39
C THR A 26 -10.66 0.93 5.05
N LEU A 27 -9.46 0.86 4.48
CA LEU A 27 -8.28 1.59 4.97
C LEU A 27 -8.53 3.10 5.01
N TYR A 28 -9.04 3.68 3.92
CA TYR A 28 -9.30 5.12 3.86
C TYR A 28 -10.45 5.54 4.77
N SER A 29 -11.50 4.72 4.91
CA SER A 29 -12.58 4.98 5.87
C SER A 29 -12.02 5.06 7.30
N ALA A 30 -11.19 4.09 7.69
CA ALA A 30 -10.58 4.06 9.02
C ALA A 30 -9.70 5.29 9.31
N ILE A 31 -8.95 5.76 8.29
CA ILE A 31 -8.14 6.99 8.39
C ILE A 31 -9.04 8.22 8.57
N LEU A 32 -10.11 8.35 7.77
CA LEU A 32 -10.99 9.53 7.78
C LEU A 32 -11.88 9.61 9.03
N GLU A 33 -12.29 8.47 9.58
CA GLU A 33 -13.13 8.40 10.79
C GLU A 33 -12.36 8.74 12.08
N GLY A 34 -11.10 9.18 11.99
CA GLY A 34 -10.33 9.63 13.15
C GLY A 34 -9.80 8.49 14.01
N SER A 35 -9.83 7.24 13.53
CA SER A 35 -9.11 6.12 14.16
C SER A 35 -7.59 6.20 13.92
N ALA A 36 -7.04 7.41 13.79
CA ALA A 36 -5.62 7.70 13.58
C ALA A 36 -4.74 7.40 14.81
N VAL A 37 -5.33 6.88 15.89
CA VAL A 37 -4.63 6.19 16.98
C VAL A 37 -4.56 4.72 16.59
N GLN A 38 -3.34 4.16 16.46
CA GLN A 38 -3.02 2.74 16.23
C GLN A 38 -4.25 1.84 16.01
N LEU A 39 -4.49 1.49 14.75
CA LEU A 39 -5.58 0.60 14.37
C LEU A 39 -5.31 -0.80 14.92
N ASN A 40 -5.95 -1.18 16.03
CA ASN A 40 -5.91 -2.56 16.47
C ASN A 40 -6.73 -3.43 15.51
N THR A 41 -6.07 -4.10 14.58
CA THR A 41 -6.68 -5.05 13.64
C THR A 41 -7.40 -6.19 14.34
N ASN A 42 -6.99 -6.55 15.57
CA ASN A 42 -7.65 -7.61 16.33
C ASN A 42 -9.00 -7.18 16.90
N ASP A 43 -9.16 -5.89 17.21
CA ASP A 43 -10.38 -5.35 17.82
C ASP A 43 -11.37 -4.86 16.76
N ASN A 44 -10.90 -4.57 15.54
CA ASN A 44 -11.75 -4.14 14.43
C ASN A 44 -11.99 -5.31 13.43
N PRO A 45 -13.19 -5.91 13.41
CA PRO A 45 -13.49 -7.05 12.54
C PRO A 45 -13.38 -6.72 11.05
N PHE A 46 -13.59 -5.45 10.65
CA PHE A 46 -13.43 -5.02 9.27
C PHE A 46 -11.96 -5.00 8.85
N LEU A 47 -11.06 -4.56 9.73
CA LEU A 47 -9.62 -4.55 9.46
C LEU A 47 -9.03 -5.96 9.44
N LYS A 48 -9.48 -6.84 10.35
CA LYS A 48 -9.11 -8.26 10.33
C LYS A 48 -9.52 -8.92 9.01
N THR A 49 -10.78 -8.70 8.60
CA THR A 49 -11.31 -9.22 7.33
C THR A 49 -10.50 -8.66 6.15
N THR A 50 -10.17 -7.38 6.18
CA THR A 50 -9.35 -6.73 5.15
C THR A 50 -7.96 -7.34 5.05
N SER A 51 -7.29 -7.59 6.19
CA SER A 51 -5.98 -8.26 6.20
C SER A 51 -6.05 -9.63 5.54
N THR A 52 -7.03 -10.46 5.92
CA THR A 52 -7.23 -11.78 5.33
C THR A 52 -7.50 -11.70 3.82
N GLN A 53 -8.32 -10.74 3.39
CA GLN A 53 -8.62 -10.53 1.97
C GLN A 53 -7.38 -10.12 1.16
N LEU A 54 -6.50 -9.29 1.72
CA LEU A 54 -5.26 -8.89 1.06
C LEU A 54 -4.26 -10.05 0.96
N ASP A 55 -4.18 -10.90 1.98
CA ASP A 55 -3.35 -12.12 1.94
C ASP A 55 -3.87 -13.13 0.90
N GLU A 56 -5.18 -13.33 0.84
CA GLU A 56 -5.81 -14.16 -0.20
C GLU A 56 -5.58 -13.58 -1.61
N ALA A 57 -5.69 -12.26 -1.77
CA ALA A 57 -5.43 -11.57 -3.03
C ALA A 57 -3.99 -11.81 -3.50
N LEU A 58 -3.00 -11.64 -2.62
CA LEU A 58 -1.60 -11.92 -2.95
C LEU A 58 -1.38 -13.37 -3.35
N HIS A 59 -1.90 -14.32 -2.58
CA HIS A 59 -1.82 -15.74 -2.90
C HIS A 59 -2.39 -16.05 -4.29
N ASN A 60 -3.54 -15.46 -4.64
CA ASN A 60 -4.18 -15.64 -5.94
C ASN A 60 -3.42 -14.96 -7.09
N LEU A 61 -2.84 -13.78 -6.88
CA LEU A 61 -2.02 -13.09 -7.88
C LEU A 61 -0.73 -13.85 -8.17
N TYR A 62 -0.05 -14.34 -7.13
CA TYR A 62 1.12 -15.22 -7.28
C TYR A 62 0.78 -16.50 -8.04
N ARG A 63 -0.32 -17.17 -7.67
CA ARG A 63 -0.76 -18.39 -8.33
C ARG A 63 -1.15 -18.18 -9.79
N SER A 64 -1.73 -17.04 -10.13
CA SER A 64 -2.15 -16.72 -11.51
C SER A 64 -1.04 -16.14 -12.39
N GLY A 65 0.11 -15.79 -11.82
CA GLY A 65 1.21 -15.14 -12.54
C GLY A 65 0.98 -13.66 -12.88
N SER A 66 -0.03 -13.02 -12.28
CA SER A 66 -0.41 -11.62 -12.55
C SER A 66 0.46 -10.64 -11.74
N MET A 67 1.78 -10.65 -12.02
CA MET A 67 2.79 -9.95 -11.22
C MET A 67 2.65 -8.42 -11.24
N ASP A 68 2.06 -7.85 -12.28
CA ASP A 68 1.86 -6.41 -12.46
C ASP A 68 0.88 -5.82 -11.42
N GLN A 69 0.00 -6.63 -10.85
CA GLN A 69 -0.97 -6.20 -9.84
C GLN A 69 -0.47 -6.39 -8.41
N ILE A 70 0.59 -7.17 -8.20
CA ILE A 70 1.14 -7.50 -6.88
C ILE A 70 1.58 -6.24 -6.11
N PRO A 71 2.28 -5.26 -6.71
CA PRO A 71 2.70 -4.05 -6.00
C PRO A 71 1.52 -3.30 -5.36
N GLY A 72 0.37 -3.21 -6.04
CA GLY A 72 -0.81 -2.52 -5.51
C GLY A 72 -1.36 -3.16 -4.23
N VAL A 73 -1.35 -4.51 -4.16
CA VAL A 73 -1.79 -5.24 -2.97
C VAL A 73 -0.79 -5.10 -1.83
N LEU A 74 0.51 -5.22 -2.12
CA LEU A 74 1.57 -5.05 -1.13
C LEU A 74 1.59 -3.62 -0.55
N ILE A 75 1.43 -2.59 -1.37
CA ILE A 75 1.31 -1.20 -0.89
C ILE A 75 0.15 -1.09 0.10
N THR A 76 -1.02 -1.62 -0.25
CA THR A 76 -2.22 -1.54 0.60
C THR A 76 -2.04 -2.31 1.90
N ARG A 77 -1.50 -3.53 1.84
CA ARG A 77 -1.22 -4.36 3.03
C ARG A 77 -0.15 -3.73 3.92
N GLY A 78 0.90 -3.15 3.34
CA GLY A 78 1.93 -2.43 4.07
C GLY A 78 1.38 -1.22 4.82
N CYS A 79 0.44 -0.48 4.22
CA CYS A 79 -0.27 0.60 4.93
C CYS A 79 -1.07 0.09 6.12
N LEU A 80 -1.83 -0.99 5.94
CA LEU A 80 -2.62 -1.59 7.01
C LEU A 80 -1.71 -2.04 8.16
N ARG A 81 -0.62 -2.74 7.84
CA ARG A 81 0.39 -3.19 8.83
C ARG A 81 1.01 -2.02 9.58
N TYR A 82 1.35 -0.93 8.90
CA TYR A 82 1.90 0.26 9.54
C TYR A 82 0.93 0.82 10.58
N LEU A 83 -0.34 0.99 10.21
CA LEU A 83 -1.37 1.51 11.10
C LEU A 83 -1.70 0.55 12.25
N SER A 84 -1.45 -0.75 12.07
CA SER A 84 -1.58 -1.80 13.09
C SER A 84 -0.30 -2.10 13.85
N ASP A 85 0.65 -1.17 13.84
CA ASP A 85 1.90 -1.22 14.62
C ASP A 85 2.92 -2.28 14.17
N ALA A 86 2.65 -3.02 13.10
CA ALA A 86 3.60 -3.92 12.45
C ALA A 86 4.45 -3.15 11.43
N ARG A 87 5.27 -2.19 11.90
CA ARG A 87 5.96 -1.21 11.04
C ARG A 87 7.27 -1.73 10.41
N ILE A 88 8.11 -2.41 11.18
CA ILE A 88 9.49 -2.77 10.82
C ILE A 88 9.72 -4.27 11.12
N GLY A 89 10.59 -4.92 10.34
CA GLY A 89 10.96 -6.33 10.52
C GLY A 89 10.25 -7.31 9.56
N ALA A 90 10.24 -8.59 9.93
CA ALA A 90 9.53 -9.61 9.16
C ALA A 90 8.00 -9.44 9.28
N ASP A 91 7.27 -9.76 8.21
CA ASP A 91 5.81 -9.65 8.17
C ASP A 91 5.27 -8.25 8.53
N SER A 92 6.00 -7.21 8.12
CA SER A 92 5.74 -5.82 8.48
C SER A 92 5.35 -4.96 7.27
N ALA A 93 5.07 -3.68 7.53
CA ALA A 93 4.92 -2.68 6.49
C ALA A 93 6.21 -2.49 5.69
N GLN A 94 7.36 -2.50 6.36
CA GLN A 94 8.66 -2.39 5.70
C GLN A 94 8.87 -3.50 4.67
N SER A 95 8.66 -4.77 5.08
CA SER A 95 8.87 -5.92 4.19
C SER A 95 7.95 -5.88 2.97
N ASP A 96 6.69 -5.46 3.16
CA ASP A 96 5.73 -5.30 2.06
C ASP A 96 6.17 -4.21 1.07
N PHE A 97 6.64 -3.06 1.57
CA PHE A 97 7.13 -1.99 0.69
C PHE A 97 8.40 -2.38 -0.06
N GLU A 98 9.29 -3.16 0.56
CA GLU A 98 10.52 -3.65 -0.09
C GLU A 98 10.22 -4.65 -1.21
N GLU A 99 9.34 -5.62 -0.96
CA GLU A 99 8.89 -6.59 -1.95
C GLU A 99 8.15 -5.89 -3.10
N ALA A 100 7.24 -4.95 -2.78
CA ALA A 100 6.53 -4.16 -3.79
C ALA A 100 7.50 -3.40 -4.70
N LEU A 101 8.55 -2.83 -4.10
CA LEU A 101 9.54 -2.03 -4.82
C LEU A 101 10.46 -2.89 -5.68
N GLU A 102 10.82 -4.09 -5.23
CA GLU A 102 11.54 -5.07 -6.05
C GLU A 102 10.75 -5.43 -7.30
N ILE A 103 9.47 -5.78 -7.15
CA ILE A 103 8.60 -6.17 -8.26
C ILE A 103 8.38 -4.98 -9.20
N ALA A 104 8.03 -3.81 -8.65
CA ALA A 104 7.74 -2.61 -9.44
C ALA A 104 8.96 -2.12 -10.24
N ARG A 105 10.18 -2.24 -9.71
CA ARG A 105 11.40 -1.85 -10.45
C ARG A 105 11.64 -2.71 -11.68
N ARG A 106 11.30 -4.00 -11.61
CA ARG A 106 11.44 -4.96 -12.73
C ARG A 106 10.32 -4.82 -13.76
N GLY A 107 9.17 -4.29 -13.35
CA GLY A 107 8.03 -4.05 -14.22
C GLY A 107 8.15 -2.79 -15.10
N PRO A 108 7.31 -2.69 -16.14
CA PRO A 108 7.21 -1.50 -16.99
C PRO A 108 6.45 -0.35 -16.31
N ILE A 109 5.58 -0.63 -15.35
CA ILE A 109 4.74 0.37 -14.67
C ILE A 109 5.53 1.05 -13.54
N LYS A 110 6.20 2.16 -13.85
CA LYS A 110 7.00 2.91 -12.87
C LYS A 110 6.17 3.68 -11.85
N LEU A 111 4.87 3.87 -12.08
CA LEU A 111 3.99 4.58 -11.14
C LEU A 111 3.92 3.91 -9.77
N PHE A 112 4.01 2.58 -9.69
CA PHE A 112 4.09 1.90 -8.39
C PHE A 112 5.33 2.29 -7.59
N VAL A 113 6.46 2.53 -8.28
CA VAL A 113 7.70 2.97 -7.62
C VAL A 113 7.47 4.34 -6.96
N ALA A 114 6.85 5.30 -7.67
CA ALA A 114 6.49 6.59 -7.11
C ALA A 114 5.53 6.46 -5.92
N ASP A 115 4.46 5.67 -6.06
CA ASP A 115 3.46 5.45 -5.01
C ASP A 115 4.09 4.82 -3.74
N ILE A 116 5.03 3.88 -3.90
CA ILE A 116 5.76 3.29 -2.77
C ILE A 116 6.59 4.34 -2.05
N HIS A 117 7.39 5.13 -2.78
CA HIS A 117 8.23 6.15 -2.18
C HIS A 117 7.41 7.24 -1.47
N LEU A 118 6.31 7.71 -2.08
CA LEU A 118 5.35 8.61 -1.43
C LEU A 118 4.83 8.02 -0.12
N ARG A 119 4.42 6.75 -0.14
CA ARG A 119 3.80 6.12 1.02
C ARG A 119 4.79 5.86 2.15
N ARG A 120 6.02 5.46 1.81
CA ARG A 120 7.13 5.36 2.78
C ARG A 120 7.36 6.69 3.48
N ALA A 121 7.55 7.77 2.72
CA ALA A 121 7.78 9.09 3.29
C ALA A 121 6.62 9.52 4.19
N ARG A 122 5.37 9.41 3.72
CA ARG A 122 4.18 9.85 4.49
C ARG A 122 3.94 9.05 5.76
N LEU A 123 4.24 7.76 5.77
CA LEU A 123 4.01 6.91 6.93
C LEU A 123 5.17 6.98 7.92
N PHE A 124 6.42 6.93 7.45
CA PHE A 124 7.59 6.80 8.32
C PHE A 124 8.28 8.14 8.61
N ALA A 125 7.87 9.26 8.00
CA ALA A 125 8.41 10.55 8.41
C ALA A 125 8.11 10.82 9.90
N GLY A 126 9.15 11.17 10.67
CA GLY A 126 9.02 11.47 12.09
C GLY A 126 8.91 10.24 13.01
N THR A 127 9.01 9.01 12.49
CA THR A 127 9.21 7.83 13.36
C THR A 127 10.64 7.80 13.88
N GLU A 128 10.85 7.15 15.03
CA GLU A 128 12.20 7.00 15.61
C GLU A 128 13.16 6.29 14.66
N GLU A 129 12.64 5.33 13.89
CA GLU A 129 13.39 4.55 12.92
C GLU A 129 12.81 4.75 11.51
N TYR A 130 13.67 5.16 10.57
CA TYR A 130 13.39 5.19 9.14
C TYR A 130 14.22 4.09 8.47
N PRO A 131 13.63 2.96 8.05
CA PRO A 131 14.39 1.77 7.62
C PRO A 131 15.10 1.93 6.28
N TRP A 132 15.00 3.10 5.64
CA TRP A 132 15.61 3.42 4.35
C TRP A 132 16.50 4.66 4.48
N GLN A 133 16.75 5.39 3.38
CA GLN A 133 17.67 6.52 3.42
C GLN A 133 17.11 7.70 4.23
N THR A 134 16.13 8.43 3.69
CA THR A 134 15.41 9.49 4.39
C THR A 134 14.04 9.67 3.74
N ALA A 135 13.09 10.26 4.48
CA ALA A 135 11.80 10.67 3.89
C ALA A 135 12.00 11.65 2.73
N ALA A 136 12.96 12.58 2.84
CA ALA A 136 13.29 13.52 1.78
C ALA A 136 13.77 12.83 0.49
N ALA A 137 14.63 11.80 0.60
CA ALA A 137 15.13 11.05 -0.55
C ALA A 137 14.02 10.23 -1.23
N ASP A 138 13.07 9.71 -0.45
CA ASP A 138 11.88 9.05 -1.00
C ASP A 138 10.99 10.06 -1.75
N LEU A 139 10.75 11.27 -1.20
CA LEU A 139 9.99 12.32 -1.90
C LEU A 139 10.67 12.79 -3.20
N GLU A 140 12.00 12.96 -3.19
CA GLU A 140 12.76 13.31 -4.40
C GLU A 140 12.64 12.22 -5.48
N THR A 141 12.74 10.95 -5.07
CA THR A 141 12.59 9.82 -6.00
C THR A 141 11.18 9.75 -6.58
N ALA A 142 10.16 9.93 -5.74
CA ALA A 142 8.77 9.97 -6.20
C ALA A 142 8.53 11.11 -7.20
N GLU A 143 9.00 12.32 -6.88
CA GLU A 143 8.89 13.49 -7.76
C GLU A 143 9.53 13.24 -9.12
N LYS A 144 10.75 12.71 -9.14
CA LYS A 144 11.45 12.39 -10.38
C LYS A 144 10.62 11.45 -11.25
N ILE A 145 10.09 10.38 -10.67
CA ILE A 145 9.31 9.39 -11.42
C ILE A 145 7.99 9.97 -11.91
N ILE A 146 7.30 10.76 -11.09
CA ILE A 146 6.04 11.45 -11.46
C ILE A 146 6.28 12.34 -12.69
N ASN A 147 7.36 13.12 -12.67
CA ASN A 147 7.76 14.00 -13.77
C ASN A 147 8.17 13.21 -15.02
N ASP A 148 9.02 12.20 -14.88
CA ASP A 148 9.50 11.36 -15.98
C ASP A 148 8.33 10.62 -16.67
N CYS A 149 7.29 10.26 -15.91
CA CYS A 149 6.09 9.58 -16.41
C CYS A 149 4.99 10.55 -16.89
N ALA A 150 5.18 11.87 -16.76
CA ALA A 150 4.16 12.90 -16.99
C ALA A 150 2.82 12.62 -16.27
N TYR A 151 2.87 11.99 -15.10
CA TYR A 151 1.68 11.52 -14.37
C TYR A 151 1.32 12.44 -13.21
N HIS A 152 0.78 13.60 -13.55
CA HIS A 152 0.51 14.71 -12.63
C HIS A 152 -0.64 14.48 -11.63
N ARG A 153 -1.25 13.29 -11.58
CA ARG A 153 -2.33 12.98 -10.60
C ARG A 153 -1.81 12.83 -9.17
N ARG A 154 -0.49 12.82 -8.97
CA ARG A 154 0.16 12.73 -7.65
C ARG A 154 0.77 14.05 -7.19
N ASP A 155 0.67 15.12 -7.98
CA ASP A 155 1.32 16.39 -7.68
C ASP A 155 0.79 17.00 -6.37
N GLU A 156 -0.53 16.96 -6.15
CA GLU A 156 -1.15 17.44 -4.92
C GLU A 156 -0.70 16.61 -3.70
N GLU A 157 -0.67 15.28 -3.82
CA GLU A 157 -0.23 14.38 -2.75
C GLU A 157 1.26 14.57 -2.42
N LEU A 158 2.08 14.80 -3.44
CA LEU A 158 3.51 15.07 -3.32
C LEU A 158 3.76 16.43 -2.67
N ALA A 159 3.05 17.47 -3.10
CA ALA A 159 3.17 18.82 -2.53
C ALA A 159 2.76 18.82 -1.05
N ASP A 160 1.63 18.18 -0.72
CA ASP A 160 1.17 18.02 0.66
C ASP A 160 2.21 17.25 1.52
N ALA A 161 2.76 16.15 1.01
CA ALA A 161 3.79 15.40 1.72
C ALA A 161 5.07 16.22 1.93
N LYS A 162 5.52 16.98 0.92
CA LYS A 162 6.67 17.88 1.03
C LYS A 162 6.42 18.97 2.06
N SER A 163 5.24 19.57 2.06
CA SER A 163 4.91 20.62 3.03
C SER A 163 4.93 20.07 4.46
N ALA A 164 4.30 18.91 4.68
CA ALA A 164 4.26 18.27 5.99
C ALA A 164 5.63 17.81 6.51
N ILE A 165 6.53 17.34 5.62
CA ILE A 165 7.78 16.68 6.01
C ILE A 165 8.98 17.63 5.95
N LEU A 166 9.01 18.53 4.97
CA LEU A 166 10.14 19.44 4.70
C LEU A 166 9.87 20.88 5.14
N GLY A 167 8.61 21.26 5.38
CA GLY A 167 8.24 22.58 5.89
C GLY A 167 8.22 23.70 4.85
N PHE A 168 7.99 23.38 3.57
CA PHE A 168 7.85 24.36 2.48
C PHE A 168 6.38 24.58 2.07
#